data_AF-A0A9X0CFS0-F1
#
_entry.id   AF-A0A9X0CFS0-F1
#
_cell.length_a   1.000
_cell.length_b   1.000
_cell.length_c   1.000
_cell.angle_alpha   90.00
_cell.angle_beta   90.00
_cell.angle_gamma   90.00
#
_symmetry.space_group_name_H-M   'P 1'
#
loop_
_entity.id
_entity.type
_entity.pdbx_description
1 polymer ?
#
loop_
_entity_poly.entity_id
_entity_poly.type
_entity_poly.pdbx_seq_one_letter_code
_entity_poly.pdbx_strand_id
1 'polypeptide(L)'
;MLHLTNMRRSKLYKRILLNNAVKEYAEKYQFRGTRAEQDFFVLLDAEHHDELFYVVPCQWNRQLCHFKAGFNTIVYNSYHQCSKPIYAYHGNCHSKMPTMDDPYQFQE
;
A
#
# COMPACT_ATOMS: atom_id res chain seq x y z
N MET A 1 -7.33 -6.89 0.44
CA MET A 1 -8.57 -7.60 0.85
C MET A 1 -8.56 -7.78 2.35
N LEU A 2 -9.70 -7.67 3.03
CA LEU A 2 -9.79 -7.83 4.49
C LEU A 2 -10.41 -9.19 4.83
N HIS A 3 -9.60 -10.12 5.33
CA HIS A 3 -10.08 -11.41 5.83
C HIS A 3 -10.60 -11.26 7.27
N LEU A 4 -11.80 -10.69 7.43
CA LEU A 4 -12.35 -10.29 8.75
C LEU A 4 -12.40 -11.45 9.76
N THR A 5 -12.70 -12.67 9.32
CA THR A 5 -12.69 -13.85 10.20
C THR A 5 -11.28 -14.15 10.72
N ASN A 6 -10.27 -14.05 9.87
CA ASN A 6 -8.87 -14.27 10.26
C ASN A 6 -8.39 -13.16 11.19
N MET A 7 -8.70 -11.89 10.87
CA MET A 7 -8.37 -10.74 11.71
C MET A 7 -8.99 -10.86 13.11
N ARG A 8 -10.26 -11.24 13.22
CA ARG A 8 -10.95 -11.44 14.53
C ARG A 8 -10.37 -12.61 15.33
N ARG A 9 -9.92 -13.68 14.66
CA ARG A 9 -9.37 -14.87 15.31
C ARG A 9 -7.89 -14.71 15.68
N SER A 10 -7.12 -13.94 14.91
CA SER A 10 -5.69 -13.72 15.11
C SER A 10 -5.37 -13.18 16.50
N LYS A 11 -4.66 -13.98 17.30
CA LYS A 11 -4.20 -13.56 18.63
C LYS A 11 -3.15 -12.44 18.53
N LEU A 12 -2.31 -12.48 17.49
CA LEU A 12 -1.31 -11.45 17.21
C LEU A 12 -1.96 -10.10 16.91
N TYR A 13 -2.83 -10.06 15.90
CA TYR A 13 -3.52 -8.82 15.50
C TYR A 13 -4.31 -8.19 16.64
N LYS A 14 -5.03 -9.00 17.44
CA LYS A 14 -5.72 -8.53 18.64
C LYS A 14 -4.78 -7.95 19.68
N ARG A 15 -3.64 -8.60 19.95
CA ARG A 15 -2.68 -8.11 20.93
C ARG A 15 -2.09 -6.76 20.52
N ILE A 16 -1.74 -6.61 19.24
CA ILE A 16 -1.24 -5.34 18.67
C ILE A 16 -2.26 -4.23 18.93
N LEU A 17 -3.53 -4.47 18.63
CA LEU A 17 -4.61 -3.48 18.82
C LEU A 17 -4.89 -3.18 20.29
N LEU A 18 -5.08 -4.21 21.14
CA LEU A 18 -5.46 -4.04 22.54
C LEU A 18 -4.37 -3.38 23.38
N ASN A 19 -3.10 -3.64 23.04
CA ASN A 19 -1.96 -3.06 23.74
C ASN A 19 -1.48 -1.75 23.13
N ASN A 20 -2.13 -1.28 22.04
CA ASN A 20 -1.71 -0.10 21.29
C ASN A 20 -0.22 -0.17 20.84
N ALA A 21 0.26 -1.36 20.47
CA ALA A 21 1.66 -1.59 20.10
C ALA A 21 2.09 -0.78 18.87
N VAL A 22 1.14 -0.34 18.05
CA VAL A 22 1.40 0.51 16.88
C VAL A 22 2.05 1.84 17.25
N LYS A 23 1.78 2.36 18.46
CA LYS A 23 2.46 3.55 18.96
C LYS A 23 3.97 3.30 19.12
N GLU A 24 4.34 2.15 19.68
CA GLU A 24 5.74 1.75 19.85
C GLU A 24 6.43 1.57 18.49
N TYR A 25 5.73 1.00 17.50
CA TYR A 25 6.25 0.86 16.14
C TYR A 25 6.49 2.22 15.49
N ALA A 26 5.55 3.15 15.64
CA ALA A 26 5.71 4.50 15.12
C ALA A 26 6.91 5.22 15.77
N GLU A 27 7.10 5.08 17.09
CA GLU A 27 8.27 5.63 17.78
C GLU A 27 9.58 4.99 17.30
N LYS A 28 9.62 3.66 17.15
CA LYS A 28 10.79 2.90 16.67
C LYS A 28 11.23 3.34 15.27
N TYR A 29 10.29 3.53 14.34
CA TYR A 29 10.60 3.97 12.98
C TYR A 29 10.65 5.49 12.82
N GLN A 30 10.52 6.26 13.92
CA GLN A 30 10.37 7.71 13.90
C GLN A 30 9.29 8.17 12.92
N PHE A 31 8.25 7.35 12.75
CA PHE A 31 7.25 7.48 11.72
C PHE A 31 6.20 8.52 12.14
N ARG A 32 5.92 9.48 11.25
CA ARG A 32 4.84 10.46 11.41
C ARG A 32 3.91 10.37 10.22
N GLY A 33 2.68 9.93 10.47
CA GLY A 33 1.68 9.66 9.44
C GLY A 33 0.67 10.78 9.26
N THR A 34 0.06 10.81 8.08
CA THR A 34 -1.08 11.68 7.72
C THR A 34 -2.16 10.96 6.92
N ARG A 35 -1.93 9.71 6.51
CA ARG A 35 -2.82 8.92 5.62
C ARG A 35 -3.66 7.89 6.37
N ALA A 36 -3.90 8.13 7.65
CA ALA A 36 -4.78 7.35 8.52
C ALA A 36 -4.52 5.82 8.43
N GLU A 37 -5.46 5.07 7.86
CA GLU A 37 -5.40 3.60 7.78
C GLU A 37 -4.25 3.07 6.92
N GLN A 38 -3.85 3.80 5.87
CA GLN A 38 -2.73 3.38 5.02
C GLN A 38 -1.43 3.32 5.83
N ASP A 39 -1.19 4.36 6.64
CA ASP A 39 0.00 4.45 7.48
C ASP A 39 -0.01 3.39 8.59
N PHE A 40 -1.18 3.11 9.15
CA PHE A 40 -1.36 2.03 10.12
C PHE A 40 -0.92 0.68 9.55
N PHE A 41 -1.40 0.30 8.37
CA PHE A 41 -1.03 -0.99 7.77
C PHE A 41 0.44 -1.05 7.35
N VAL A 42 1.03 0.06 6.90
CA VAL A 42 2.48 0.12 6.59
C VAL A 42 3.33 -0.16 7.83
N LEU A 43 2.98 0.42 8.99
CA LEU A 43 3.70 0.14 10.24
C LEU A 43 3.54 -1.31 10.69
N LEU A 44 2.34 -1.89 10.54
CA LEU A 44 2.12 -3.30 10.83
C LEU A 44 2.94 -4.19 9.88
N ASP A 45 3.02 -3.85 8.60
CA ASP A 45 3.76 -4.60 7.58
C ASP A 45 5.27 -4.58 7.85
N ALA A 46 5.80 -3.44 8.28
CA ALA A 46 7.21 -3.31 8.65
C ALA A 46 7.61 -4.21 9.85
N GLU A 47 6.68 -4.54 10.73
CA GLU A 47 6.93 -5.39 11.91
C GLU A 47 6.52 -6.86 11.73
N HIS A 48 5.44 -7.12 10.99
CA HIS A 48 4.75 -8.43 10.93
C HIS A 48 4.32 -8.76 9.49
N HIS A 49 5.21 -8.58 8.52
CA HIS A 49 4.94 -8.82 7.09
C HIS A 49 4.37 -10.22 6.84
N ASP A 50 5.09 -11.25 7.27
CA ASP A 50 4.80 -12.65 6.96
C ASP A 50 3.58 -13.18 7.72
N GLU A 51 3.28 -12.63 8.90
CA GLU A 51 2.19 -13.10 9.76
C GLU A 51 0.84 -12.46 9.42
N LEU A 52 0.84 -11.22 8.93
CA LEU A 52 -0.39 -10.43 8.78
C LEU A 52 -0.74 -10.10 7.33
N PHE A 53 0.22 -10.10 6.41
CA PHE A 53 0.01 -9.57 5.08
C PHE A 53 0.19 -10.59 3.97
N TYR A 54 -0.65 -10.41 2.96
CA TYR A 54 -0.46 -10.98 1.64
C TYR A 54 -0.33 -9.80 0.68
N VAL A 55 0.82 -9.69 0.01
CA VAL A 55 1.07 -8.62 -0.96
C VAL A 55 0.31 -8.93 -2.24
N VAL A 56 -0.73 -8.15 -2.51
CA VAL A 56 -1.50 -8.27 -3.75
C VAL A 56 -0.63 -7.80 -4.93
N PRO A 57 -0.60 -8.53 -6.06
CA PRO A 57 0.12 -8.09 -7.25
C PRO A 57 -0.30 -6.68 -7.69
N CYS A 58 0.68 -5.87 -8.10
CA CYS A 58 0.48 -4.45 -8.42
C CYS A 58 -0.60 -4.20 -9.48
N GLN A 59 -0.89 -5.18 -10.35
CA GLN A 59 -1.88 -5.12 -11.42
C GLN A 59 -3.32 -4.95 -10.90
N TRP A 60 -3.58 -5.31 -9.64
CA TRP A 60 -4.89 -5.15 -8.97
C TRP A 60 -5.07 -3.80 -8.26
N ASN A 61 -4.01 -2.99 -8.24
CA ASN A 61 -4.06 -1.63 -7.70
C ASN A 61 -2.95 -0.81 -8.38
N ARG A 62 -3.06 -0.63 -9.70
CA ARG A 62 -2.07 0.13 -10.48
C ARG A 62 -2.23 1.62 -10.17
N GLN A 63 -1.47 2.06 -9.18
CA GLN A 63 -1.43 3.45 -8.72
C GLN A 63 -0.80 4.36 -9.77
N LEU A 64 -1.49 5.45 -10.13
CA LEU A 64 -1.08 6.38 -11.18
C LEU A 64 -0.48 7.69 -10.65
N CYS A 65 -0.37 7.86 -9.33
CA CYS A 65 0.26 9.04 -8.74
C CYS A 65 1.74 9.15 -9.13
N HIS A 66 2.11 10.27 -9.75
CA HIS A 66 3.49 10.58 -10.17
C HIS A 66 4.25 11.49 -9.21
N PHE A 67 3.70 11.76 -8.04
CA PHE A 67 4.36 12.58 -7.03
C PHE A 67 5.60 11.85 -6.51
N LYS A 68 6.79 12.30 -6.94
CA LYS A 68 8.07 11.64 -6.65
C LYS A 68 8.56 11.85 -5.21
N ALA A 69 7.90 12.69 -4.40
CA ALA A 69 8.24 12.94 -2.99
C ALA A 69 9.75 13.14 -2.70
N GLY A 70 10.49 13.78 -3.63
CA GLY A 70 11.93 14.00 -3.50
C GLY A 70 12.84 12.86 -3.97
N PHE A 71 12.30 11.74 -4.44
CA PHE A 71 13.08 10.66 -5.07
C PHE A 71 13.58 11.07 -6.46
N ASN A 72 14.79 10.61 -6.80
CA ASN A 72 15.29 10.70 -8.17
C ASN A 72 14.46 9.80 -9.11
N THR A 73 14.52 10.08 -10.41
CA THR A 73 13.70 9.36 -11.41
C THR A 73 13.99 7.86 -11.46
N ILE A 74 15.23 7.43 -11.24
CA ILE A 74 15.60 6.01 -11.30
C ILE A 74 14.92 5.24 -10.15
N VAL A 75 15.06 5.75 -8.92
CA VAL A 75 14.44 5.17 -7.73
C VAL A 75 12.93 5.22 -7.84
N TYR A 76 12.37 6.35 -8.28
CA TYR A 76 10.93 6.45 -8.50
C TYR A 76 10.44 5.38 -9.48
N ASN A 77 11.10 5.21 -10.63
CA ASN A 77 10.71 4.25 -11.64
C ASN A 77 10.77 2.81 -11.10
N SER A 78 11.75 2.47 -10.25
CA SER A 78 11.84 1.11 -9.68
C SER A 78 10.67 0.77 -8.76
N TYR A 79 10.11 1.73 -8.01
CA TYR A 79 8.91 1.51 -7.20
C TYR A 79 7.61 1.59 -8.01
N HIS A 80 7.62 2.38 -9.08
CA HIS A 80 6.43 2.64 -9.89
C HIS A 80 6.21 1.60 -11.00
N GLN A 81 7.22 0.79 -11.32
CA GLN A 81 7.15 -0.24 -12.34
C GLN A 81 6.12 -1.32 -11.97
N CYS A 82 5.21 -1.61 -12.90
CA CYS A 82 4.24 -2.69 -12.78
C CYS A 82 3.95 -3.25 -14.17
N SER A 83 4.74 -4.24 -14.59
CA SER A 83 4.57 -4.92 -15.88
C SER A 83 3.51 -6.02 -15.78
N LYS A 84 2.92 -6.40 -16.92
CA LYS A 84 1.79 -7.36 -17.12
C LYS A 84 0.40 -6.69 -17.25
N PRO A 85 -0.63 -7.42 -17.75
CA PRO A 85 -1.96 -6.86 -17.92
C PRO A 85 -2.51 -6.28 -16.62
N ILE A 86 -2.98 -5.03 -16.69
CA ILE A 86 -3.55 -4.31 -15.56
C ILE A 86 -5.03 -4.69 -15.41
N TYR A 87 -5.44 -5.02 -14.18
CA TYR A 87 -6.82 -5.41 -13.85
C TYR A 87 -7.60 -4.27 -13.20
N ALA A 88 -6.92 -3.37 -12.48
CA ALA A 88 -7.54 -2.20 -11.86
C ALA A 88 -6.57 -1.02 -11.79
N TYR A 89 -6.97 0.10 -12.40
CA TYR A 89 -6.29 1.38 -12.28
C TYR A 89 -6.75 2.15 -11.04
N HIS A 90 -5.82 2.88 -10.42
CA HIS A 90 -6.08 3.72 -9.27
C HIS A 90 -5.54 5.12 -9.51
N GLY A 91 -6.45 6.06 -9.82
CA GLY A 91 -6.18 7.48 -10.06
C GLY A 91 -5.95 8.27 -8.77
N ASN A 92 -5.06 7.79 -7.90
CA ASN A 92 -4.69 8.53 -6.69
C ASN A 92 -3.97 9.84 -7.02
N CYS A 93 -3.94 10.78 -6.07
CA CYS A 93 -3.36 12.11 -6.24
C CYS A 93 -3.96 12.93 -7.41
N HIS A 94 -5.24 12.71 -7.74
CA HIS A 94 -5.91 13.33 -8.89
C HIS A 94 -5.28 12.99 -10.25
N SER A 95 -4.55 11.87 -10.35
CA SER A 95 -4.00 11.41 -11.63
C SER A 95 -5.11 11.09 -12.63
N LYS A 96 -4.88 11.45 -13.90
CA LYS A 96 -5.79 11.14 -15.00
C LYS A 96 -5.93 9.62 -15.16
N MET A 97 -7.17 9.14 -15.22
CA MET A 97 -7.50 7.74 -15.52
C MET A 97 -7.50 7.47 -17.03
N PRO A 98 -7.29 6.21 -17.47
CA PRO A 98 -7.53 5.82 -18.86
C PRO A 98 -8.97 6.12 -19.27
N THR A 99 -9.19 6.33 -20.56
CA THR A 99 -10.54 6.48 -21.11
C THR A 99 -11.04 5.15 -21.65
N MET A 100 -12.32 5.07 -21.99
CA MET A 100 -12.86 3.90 -22.69
C MET A 100 -12.27 3.73 -24.08
N ASP A 101 -11.88 4.84 -24.74
CA ASP A 101 -11.26 4.85 -26.06
C ASP A 101 -9.79 4.41 -26.03
N ASP A 102 -9.12 4.61 -24.89
CA ASP A 102 -7.75 4.17 -24.64
C ASP A 102 -7.61 3.56 -23.22
N PRO A 103 -8.09 2.33 -23.03
CA PRO A 103 -8.05 1.67 -21.72
C PRO A 103 -6.64 1.20 -21.34
N TYR A 104 -5.69 1.25 -22.27
CA TYR A 104 -4.33 0.75 -22.11
C TYR A 104 -3.27 1.86 -22.06
N GLN A 105 -3.69 3.12 -21.94
CA GLN A 105 -2.85 4.33 -21.94
C GLN A 105 -1.59 4.24 -21.03
N PHE A 106 -1.64 3.44 -19.97
CA PHE A 106 -0.55 3.30 -18.99
C PHE A 106 0.01 1.87 -18.88
N GLN A 107 -0.19 1.04 -19.89
CA GLN A 107 0.51 -0.25 -20.00
C GLN A 107 1.85 -0.01 -20.71
N GLU A 108 2.95 -0.11 -19.97
CA GLU A 108 4.33 -0.14 -20.50
C GLU A 108 4.86 -1.57 -20.55
#